data_AF-A0A366AZD7-F1
#
_entry.id   AF-A0A366AZD7-F1
#
_cell.length_a   1.000
_cell.length_b   1.000
_cell.length_c   1.000
_cell.angle_alpha   90.00
_cell.angle_beta   90.00
_cell.angle_gamma   90.00
#
_symmetry.space_group_name_H-M   'P 1'
#
loop_
_entity.id
_entity.type
_entity.pdbx_description
1 polymer ?
#
loop_
_entity_poly.entity_id
_entity_poly.type
_entity_poly.pdbx_seq_one_letter_code
_entity_poly.pdbx_strand_id
1 'polypeptide(L)'
;MKDIAIPFHLAAPTILCLVGLSMIVFYYKILKKNRLFWNSLILFLGLYLLIVGKATYDTIYYQWDLNRYDLNKDGFFNGIEITNSQKEAMKVLTNDTGRNFLFISGFIFAFFSTTIFYVLGLITSKVIRSKK
;
A
#
# COMPACT_ATOMS: atom_id res chain seq x y z
N MET A 1 -24.90 8.34 -5.76
CA MET A 1 -23.51 7.92 -5.97
C MET A 1 -22.67 9.16 -6.01
N LYS A 2 -22.36 9.65 -4.82
CA LYS A 2 -21.25 10.56 -4.64
C LYS A 2 -19.99 9.87 -5.18
N ASP A 3 -19.16 10.62 -5.89
CA ASP A 3 -17.91 10.10 -6.45
C ASP A 3 -17.08 9.43 -5.35
N ILE A 4 -16.44 8.32 -5.70
CA ILE A 4 -15.49 7.66 -4.80
C ILE A 4 -14.34 8.64 -4.59
N ALA A 5 -14.24 9.20 -3.37
CA ALA A 5 -13.13 10.04 -3.00
C ALA A 5 -11.85 9.21 -2.99
N ILE A 6 -10.96 9.48 -3.95
CA ILE A 6 -9.69 8.77 -4.06
C ILE A 6 -8.78 9.21 -2.90
N PRO A 7 -8.30 8.30 -2.04
CA PRO A 7 -7.40 8.65 -0.94
C PRO A 7 -6.00 8.95 -1.50
N PHE A 8 -5.75 10.18 -1.93
CA PHE A 8 -4.50 10.55 -2.62
C PHE A 8 -3.23 10.23 -1.82
N HIS A 9 -3.27 10.35 -0.49
CA HIS A 9 -2.15 9.99 0.41
C HIS A 9 -1.80 8.50 0.39
N LEU A 10 -2.75 7.63 0.00
CA LEU A 10 -2.53 6.18 -0.16
C LEU A 10 -2.32 5.80 -1.64
N ALA A 11 -3.08 6.42 -2.55
CA ALA A 11 -3.04 6.12 -3.97
C ALA A 11 -1.73 6.58 -4.62
N ALA A 12 -1.23 7.77 -4.29
CA ALA A 12 0.03 8.28 -4.83
C ALA A 12 1.23 7.36 -4.53
N PRO A 13 1.50 6.93 -3.27
CA PRO A 13 2.59 6.00 -3.00
C PRO A 13 2.35 4.62 -3.63
N THR A 14 1.11 4.15 -3.72
CA THR A 14 0.77 2.89 -4.41
C THR A 14 1.18 2.95 -5.88
N ILE A 15 0.79 4.01 -6.60
CA ILE A 15 1.13 4.21 -8.01
C ILE A 15 2.65 4.34 -8.17
N LEU A 16 3.31 5.11 -7.29
CA LEU A 16 4.77 5.27 -7.33
C LEU A 16 5.49 3.93 -7.20
N CYS A 17 5.03 3.05 -6.30
CA CYS A 17 5.59 1.70 -6.17
C CYS A 17 5.37 0.85 -7.43
N LEU A 18 4.18 0.87 -8.03
CA LEU A 18 3.89 0.14 -9.27
C LEU A 18 4.78 0.60 -10.42
N VAL A 19 4.93 1.92 -10.58
CA VAL A 19 5.80 2.52 -11.60
C VAL A 19 7.26 2.16 -11.33
N GLY A 20 7.73 2.27 -10.08
CA GLY A 20 9.09 1.92 -9.70
C GLY A 20 9.43 0.46 -9.95
N LEU A 21 8.54 -0.46 -9.58
CA LEU A 21 8.71 -1.90 -9.86
C LEU A 21 8.72 -2.18 -11.37
N SER A 22 7.82 -1.56 -12.13
CA SER A 22 7.75 -1.70 -13.59
C SER A 22 9.04 -1.22 -14.27
N MET A 23 9.59 -0.09 -13.82
CA MET A 23 10.88 0.42 -14.30
C MET A 23 12.02 -0.55 -13.99
N ILE A 24 12.06 -1.12 -12.78
CA ILE A 24 13.10 -2.09 -12.40
C ILE A 24 13.04 -3.35 -13.28
N VAL A 25 11.82 -3.86 -13.55
CA VAL A 25 11.63 -5.01 -14.45
C VAL A 25 12.11 -4.68 -15.86
N PHE A 26 11.75 -3.50 -16.38
CA PHE A 26 12.15 -3.07 -17.72
C PHE A 26 13.67 -2.93 -17.87
N TYR A 27 14.34 -2.34 -16.87
CA TYR A 27 15.79 -2.11 -16.90
C TYR A 27 16.62 -3.23 -16.27
N TYR A 28 16.02 -4.35 -15.87
CA TYR A 28 16.66 -5.42 -15.08
C TYR A 28 18.02 -5.88 -15.63
N LYS A 29 18.19 -5.91 -16.97
CA LYS A 29 19.45 -6.29 -17.61
C LYS A 29 20.61 -5.33 -17.30
N ILE A 30 20.34 -4.04 -17.23
CA ILE A 30 21.33 -2.97 -16.95
C ILE A 30 21.66 -2.93 -15.44
N LEU A 31 20.68 -3.25 -14.61
CA LEU A 31 20.78 -3.14 -13.15
C LEU A 31 21.61 -4.27 -12.50
N LYS A 32 22.10 -5.26 -13.25
CA LYS A 32 22.82 -6.44 -12.73
C LYS A 32 24.12 -6.16 -11.98
N LYS A 33 24.68 -4.94 -12.07
CA LYS A 33 25.97 -4.58 -11.45
C LYS A 33 25.95 -4.64 -9.93
N ASN A 34 24.83 -4.31 -9.28
CA ASN A 34 24.70 -4.31 -7.81
C ASN A 34 23.48 -5.11 -7.35
N ARG A 35 23.51 -6.43 -7.58
CA ARG A 35 22.36 -7.33 -7.36
C ARG A 35 21.76 -7.20 -5.95
N LEU A 36 22.60 -7.05 -4.92
CA LEU A 36 22.12 -6.95 -3.55
C LEU A 36 21.27 -5.69 -3.32
N PHE A 37 21.75 -4.54 -3.78
CA PHE A 37 21.01 -3.28 -3.68
C PHE A 37 19.66 -3.37 -4.40
N TRP A 38 19.64 -3.86 -5.64
CA TRP A 38 18.40 -3.97 -6.41
C TRP A 38 17.42 -4.97 -5.81
N ASN A 39 17.89 -6.09 -5.26
CA ASN A 39 17.03 -7.03 -4.55
C ASN A 39 16.42 -6.38 -3.30
N SER A 40 17.19 -5.64 -2.51
CA SER A 40 16.68 -4.90 -1.35
C SER A 40 15.67 -3.82 -1.75
N LEU A 41 15.91 -3.11 -2.86
CA LEU A 41 14.99 -2.10 -3.37
C LEU A 41 13.67 -2.72 -3.87
N ILE A 42 13.72 -3.84 -4.60
CA ILE A 42 12.53 -4.60 -5.01
C ILE A 42 11.76 -5.06 -3.78
N LEU A 43 12.44 -5.60 -2.78
CA LEU A 43 11.82 -6.02 -1.52
C LEU A 43 11.14 -4.83 -0.82
N PHE A 44 11.78 -3.66 -0.80
CA PHE A 44 11.25 -2.45 -0.19
C PHE A 44 9.98 -2.00 -0.90
N LEU A 45 10.05 -1.84 -2.21
CA LEU A 45 8.91 -1.41 -3.02
C LEU A 45 7.78 -2.43 -2.96
N GLY A 46 8.08 -3.73 -2.95
CA GLY A 46 7.09 -4.79 -2.83
C GLY A 46 6.38 -4.80 -1.48
N LEU A 47 7.12 -4.77 -0.37
CA LEU A 47 6.54 -4.72 0.98
C LEU A 47 5.72 -3.45 1.17
N TYR A 48 6.26 -2.30 0.77
CA TYR A 48 5.56 -1.04 0.90
C TYR A 48 4.28 -1.03 0.05
N LEU A 49 4.35 -1.48 -1.21
CA LEU A 49 3.19 -1.63 -2.09
C LEU A 49 2.09 -2.50 -1.50
N LEU A 50 2.43 -3.65 -0.90
CA LEU A 50 1.42 -4.52 -0.28
C LEU A 50 0.68 -3.81 0.85
N ILE A 51 1.40 -3.02 1.65
CA ILE A 51 0.82 -2.28 2.79
C ILE A 51 -0.07 -1.14 2.29
N VAL A 52 0.47 -0.21 1.49
CA VAL A 52 -0.28 0.97 1.03
C VAL A 52 -1.31 0.64 -0.03
N GLY A 53 -1.05 -0.38 -0.86
CA GLY A 53 -1.98 -0.89 -1.85
C GLY A 53 -3.20 -1.53 -1.20
N LYS A 54 -2.99 -2.36 -0.15
CA LYS A 54 -4.11 -2.89 0.64
C LYS A 54 -4.92 -1.78 1.29
N ALA A 55 -4.25 -0.79 1.89
CA ALA A 55 -4.93 0.37 2.49
C ALA A 55 -5.78 1.13 1.46
N THR A 56 -5.22 1.39 0.28
CA THR A 56 -5.91 2.06 -0.83
C THR A 56 -7.13 1.27 -1.27
N TYR A 57 -6.97 -0.05 -1.47
CA TYR A 57 -8.06 -0.95 -1.85
C TYR A 57 -9.17 -0.94 -0.80
N ASP A 58 -8.84 -1.14 0.47
CA ASP A 58 -9.80 -1.19 1.57
C ASP A 58 -10.59 0.12 1.67
N THR A 59 -9.93 1.28 1.59
CA THR A 59 -10.62 2.59 1.62
C THR A 59 -11.59 2.75 0.46
N ILE A 60 -11.19 2.39 -0.77
CA ILE A 60 -12.07 2.44 -1.95
C ILE A 60 -13.24 1.47 -1.80
N TYR A 61 -12.96 0.25 -1.34
CA TYR A 61 -13.96 -0.79 -1.15
C TYR A 61 -15.00 -0.41 -0.10
N TYR A 62 -14.60 0.11 1.06
CA TYR A 62 -15.53 0.52 2.11
C TYR A 62 -16.37 1.73 1.72
N GLN A 63 -15.79 2.67 0.96
CA GLN A 63 -16.57 3.77 0.40
C GLN A 63 -17.61 3.25 -0.60
N TRP A 64 -17.21 2.32 -1.46
CA TRP A 64 -18.12 1.71 -2.42
C TRP A 64 -19.23 0.91 -1.74
N ASP A 65 -18.90 0.14 -0.69
CA ASP A 65 -19.88 -0.63 0.07
C ASP A 65 -20.89 0.27 0.78
N LEU A 66 -20.44 1.37 1.40
CA LEU A 66 -21.33 2.37 2.00
C LEU A 66 -22.23 3.05 0.95
N ASN A 67 -21.69 3.33 -0.24
CA ASN A 67 -22.44 3.95 -1.34
C ASN A 67 -23.57 3.06 -1.88
N ARG A 68 -23.60 1.75 -1.58
CA ARG A 68 -24.71 0.87 -1.97
C ARG A 68 -26.03 1.21 -1.29
N TYR A 69 -25.97 1.86 -0.13
CA TYR A 69 -27.14 2.25 0.65
C TYR A 69 -27.71 3.62 0.25
N ASP A 70 -27.00 4.39 -0.59
CA ASP A 70 -27.44 5.68 -1.16
C ASP A 70 -28.30 5.39 -2.41
N LEU A 71 -29.58 5.06 -2.18
CA LEU A 71 -30.51 4.56 -3.18
C LEU A 71 -30.93 5.66 -4.16
N ASN A 72 -31.18 6.86 -3.63
CA ASN A 72 -31.59 8.04 -4.40
C ASN A 72 -30.40 8.77 -5.06
N LYS A 73 -29.18 8.38 -4.71
CA LYS A 73 -27.92 8.90 -5.24
C LYS A 73 -27.59 10.35 -4.87
N ASP A 74 -28.23 10.92 -3.84
CA ASP A 74 -28.05 12.32 -3.43
C ASP A 74 -26.84 12.55 -2.50
N GLY A 75 -26.19 11.47 -2.05
CA GLY A 75 -24.98 11.53 -1.21
C GLY A 75 -25.26 11.77 0.28
N PHE A 76 -26.53 11.75 0.68
CA PHE A 76 -26.99 11.70 2.07
C PHE A 76 -27.76 10.39 2.28
N PHE A 77 -27.91 9.98 3.54
CA PHE A 77 -28.72 8.82 3.90
C PHE A 77 -29.97 9.33 4.62
N ASN A 78 -31.16 8.95 4.14
CA ASN A 78 -32.42 9.36 4.73
C ASN A 78 -33.44 8.21 4.81
N GLY A 79 -34.42 8.33 5.72
CA GLY A 79 -35.58 7.43 5.81
C GLY A 79 -35.22 5.94 5.74
N ILE A 80 -35.60 5.30 4.62
CA ILE A 80 -35.42 3.86 4.38
C ILE A 80 -33.95 3.44 4.16
N GLU A 81 -33.06 4.38 3.86
CA GLU A 81 -31.63 4.13 3.64
C GLU A 81 -30.88 3.93 4.97
N ILE A 82 -31.42 4.45 6.08
CA ILE A 82 -30.85 4.34 7.42
C ILE A 82 -31.19 2.97 8.01
N THR A 83 -30.41 1.97 7.62
CA THR A 83 -30.50 0.59 8.12
C THR A 83 -29.38 0.27 9.10
N ASN A 84 -29.50 -0.85 9.84
CA ASN A 84 -28.41 -1.32 10.70
C ASN A 84 -27.14 -1.64 9.89
N SER A 85 -27.30 -2.24 8.71
CA SER A 85 -26.19 -2.56 7.80
C SER A 85 -25.50 -1.29 7.27
N GLN A 86 -26.28 -0.26 6.92
CA GLN A 86 -25.73 1.04 6.53
C GLN A 86 -24.91 1.67 7.66
N LYS A 87 -25.40 1.62 8.91
CA LYS A 87 -24.67 2.15 10.08
C LYS A 87 -23.38 1.39 10.33
N GLU A 88 -23.38 0.07 10.13
CA GLU A 88 -22.18 -0.75 10.25
C GLU A 88 -21.15 -0.41 9.16
N ALA A 89 -21.57 -0.31 7.90
CA ALA A 89 -20.71 0.12 6.80
C ALA A 89 -20.12 1.52 7.05
N MET A 90 -20.93 2.46 7.58
CA MET A 90 -20.47 3.80 7.97
C MET A 90 -19.42 3.73 9.08
N LYS A 91 -19.63 2.88 10.09
CA LYS A 91 -18.67 2.68 11.18
C LYS A 91 -17.34 2.11 10.69
N VAL A 92 -17.37 1.16 9.76
CA VAL A 92 -16.15 0.55 9.17
C VAL A 92 -15.38 1.58 8.33
N LEU A 93 -16.09 2.40 7.55
CA LEU A 93 -15.46 3.46 6.78
C LEU A 93 -14.82 4.52 7.69
N THR A 94 -15.55 4.99 8.71
CA THR A 94 -15.11 6.09 9.59
C THR A 94 -14.06 5.69 10.63
N ASN A 95 -13.99 4.42 11.03
CA ASN A 95 -12.94 3.90 11.90
C ASN A 95 -11.63 3.64 11.11
N ASP A 96 -11.07 4.72 10.56
CA ASP A 96 -10.00 4.71 9.55
C ASP A 96 -8.61 5.11 10.09
N THR A 97 -8.46 5.34 11.40
CA THR A 97 -7.21 5.90 11.94
C THR A 97 -5.98 5.07 11.55
N GLY A 98 -6.07 3.75 11.67
CA GLY A 98 -4.97 2.85 11.30
C GLY A 98 -4.63 2.94 9.81
N ARG A 99 -5.63 2.79 8.94
CA ARG A 99 -5.48 2.80 7.47
C ARG A 99 -4.95 4.15 6.97
N ASN A 100 -5.42 5.27 7.51
CA ASN A 100 -4.94 6.61 7.14
C ASN A 100 -3.46 6.85 7.48
N PHE A 101 -2.92 6.22 8.52
CA PHE A 101 -1.51 6.31 8.88
C PHE A 101 -0.62 5.24 8.21
N LEU A 102 -1.19 4.30 7.44
CA LEU A 102 -0.42 3.20 6.82
C LEU A 102 0.62 3.68 5.81
N PHE A 103 0.48 4.85 5.20
CA PHE A 103 1.54 5.39 4.35
C PHE A 103 2.82 5.69 5.15
N ILE A 104 2.69 6.26 6.35
CA ILE A 104 3.84 6.57 7.21
C ILE A 104 4.36 5.29 7.88
N SER A 105 3.48 4.57 8.58
CA SER A 105 3.89 3.40 9.35
C SER A 105 4.35 2.24 8.45
N GLY A 106 3.71 2.07 7.29
CA GLY A 106 4.14 1.11 6.27
C GLY A 106 5.49 1.43 5.67
N PHE A 107 5.78 2.73 5.43
CA PHE A 107 7.09 3.16 4.94
C PHE A 107 8.19 2.81 5.97
N ILE A 108 7.97 3.17 7.23
CA ILE A 108 8.90 2.89 8.34
C ILE A 108 9.14 1.39 8.45
N PHE A 109 8.08 0.58 8.43
CA PHE A 109 8.18 -0.87 8.51
C PHE A 109 8.96 -1.47 7.33
N ALA A 110 8.64 -1.07 6.10
CA ALA A 110 9.33 -1.55 4.90
C ALA A 110 10.81 -1.14 4.91
N PHE A 111 11.12 0.09 5.33
CA PHE A 111 12.48 0.62 5.41
C PHE A 111 13.35 -0.18 6.38
N PHE A 112 12.89 -0.41 7.61
CA PHE A 112 13.65 -1.19 8.59
C PHE A 112 13.80 -2.66 8.17
N SER A 113 12.73 -3.28 7.70
CA SER A 113 12.76 -4.68 7.26
C SER A 113 13.78 -4.90 6.14
N THR A 114 13.81 -3.99 5.17
CA THR A 114 14.73 -4.10 4.03
C THR A 114 16.15 -3.66 4.34
N THR A 115 16.34 -2.73 5.28
CA THR A 115 17.67 -2.37 5.80
C THR A 115 18.31 -3.57 6.49
N ILE A 116 17.56 -4.30 7.32
CA ILE A 116 18.05 -5.53 7.96
C ILE A 116 18.44 -6.55 6.89
N PHE A 117 17.58 -6.78 5.90
CA PHE A 117 17.87 -7.69 4.79
C PHE A 117 19.14 -7.30 4.01
N TYR A 118 19.31 -6.00 3.72
CA TYR A 118 20.48 -5.48 3.03
C TYR A 118 21.78 -5.68 3.83
N VAL A 119 21.76 -5.33 5.13
CA VAL A 119 22.93 -5.49 6.01
C VAL A 119 23.33 -6.95 6.15
N LEU A 120 22.37 -7.86 6.35
CA LEU A 120 22.63 -9.29 6.39
C LEU A 120 23.26 -9.78 5.08
N GLY A 121 22.72 -9.36 3.93
CA GLY A 121 23.28 -9.69 2.63
C GLY A 121 24.72 -9.18 2.44
N LEU A 122 25.05 -7.99 2.96
CA LEU A 122 26.41 -7.47 2.95
C LEU A 122 27.35 -8.34 3.80
N ILE A 123 26.94 -8.71 5.01
CA ILE A 123 27.74 -9.57 5.91
C ILE A 123 28.00 -10.93 5.25
N THR A 124 26.95 -11.59 4.75
CA THR A 124 27.07 -12.90 4.09
C THR A 124 27.98 -12.83 2.86
N SER A 125 27.88 -11.76 2.05
CA SER A 125 28.75 -11.59 0.87
C SER A 125 30.23 -11.46 1.24
N LYS A 126 30.56 -10.77 2.34
CA LYS A 126 31.93 -10.63 2.85
C LYS A 126 32.47 -11.95 3.41
N VAL A 127 31.67 -12.67 4.20
CA VAL A 127 32.07 -13.97 4.77
C VAL A 127 32.37 -14.98 3.67
N ILE A 128 31.54 -15.06 2.62
CA ILE A 128 31.76 -15.95 1.47
C ILE A 128 33.05 -15.58 0.72
N ARG A 129 33.31 -14.28 0.54
CA ARG A 129 34.51 -13.80 -0.15
C ARG A 129 35.79 -14.05 0.66
N SER A 130 35.73 -14.01 1.99
CA SER A 130 36.86 -14.31 2.89
C SER A 130 37.26 -15.80 2.87
N LYS A 131 36.34 -16.70 2.51
CA LYS A 131 36.57 -18.15 2.43
C LYS A 131 37.06 -18.64 1.06
N LYS A 132 37.16 -17.75 0.06
CA LYS A 132 37.63 -18.05 -1.29
C LYS A 132 39.06 -17.56 -1.47
#